data_AF-A0A7J0FNM0-F1
#
_entry.id   AF-A0A7J0FNM0-F1
#
_cell.length_a   1.000
_cell.length_b   1.000
_cell.length_c   1.000
_cell.angle_alpha   90.00
_cell.angle_beta   90.00
_cell.angle_gamma   90.00
#
_symmetry.space_group_name_H-M   'P 1'
#
loop_
_entity.id
_entity.type
_entity.pdbx_description
1 polymer ?
#
loop_
_entity_poly.entity_id
_entity_poly.type
_entity_poly.pdbx_seq_one_letter_code
_entity_poly.pdbx_strand_id
1 'polypeptide(L)'
;MASITPISQSQTLFNNPQFRARKAQAMFLTNPNSKFFAGKSSSSSSSSAGGAVREKKAATAEPAAAAEKQRRRYPGEAKGFVEEMRFVAMKLHTRDQAKEGEKESEGPPVAKWNPTVDGYLRFLVDSKLVYDTLEGIVEKAAFPEYAEFRNTGLERSESLAKDLEWFKEQGHAIPKPSSPGVTYANHLVDLSEKDPQAFICHFYNIYFAHSAGGRMIGKKVAEMILDKKELEFYKWNGDLSQLLQGVRDKLNRVAESWTREEKNHCLEETEKSFKLSGDILRLILS
;
A
#
# COMPACT_ATOMS: atom_id res chain seq x y z
N MET A 1 45.09 -58.51 -16.44
CA MET A 1 45.50 -57.16 -16.91
C MET A 1 44.25 -56.30 -16.84
N ALA A 2 43.99 -55.58 -15.74
CA ALA A 2 44.63 -54.32 -15.32
C ALA A 2 44.39 -53.24 -16.41
N SER A 3 43.73 -52.10 -16.17
CA SER A 3 43.78 -51.25 -14.98
C SER A 3 42.57 -50.31 -14.85
N ILE A 4 42.39 -49.86 -13.61
CA ILE A 4 41.34 -49.01 -13.04
C ILE A 4 41.92 -47.59 -12.81
N THR A 5 41.07 -46.54 -12.90
CA THR A 5 41.16 -45.15 -12.31
C THR A 5 42.21 -44.15 -12.87
N PRO A 6 42.07 -42.80 -12.65
CA PRO A 6 41.34 -42.09 -11.56
C PRO A 6 40.45 -40.90 -11.98
N ILE A 7 39.32 -40.62 -11.30
CA ILE A 7 39.15 -39.79 -10.08
C ILE A 7 40.05 -38.54 -10.07
N SER A 8 39.45 -37.37 -10.34
CA SER A 8 40.02 -36.08 -9.95
C SER A 8 39.13 -35.45 -8.89
N GLN A 9 39.66 -35.45 -7.67
CA GLN A 9 39.22 -34.60 -6.56
C GLN A 9 39.79 -33.19 -6.80
N SER A 10 38.96 -32.16 -6.65
CA SER A 10 39.44 -30.83 -6.33
C SER A 10 38.74 -30.34 -5.07
N GLN A 11 39.52 -30.36 -3.99
CA GLN A 11 39.18 -29.85 -2.67
C GLN A 11 39.15 -28.31 -2.66
N THR A 12 38.15 -27.80 -1.95
CA THR A 12 38.10 -26.60 -1.12
C THR A 12 39.28 -25.62 -1.16
N LEU A 13 38.99 -24.38 -1.58
CA LEU A 13 39.65 -23.20 -1.05
C LEU A 13 38.62 -22.32 -0.36
N PHE A 14 38.61 -22.41 0.97
CA PHE A 14 38.10 -21.37 1.86
C PHE A 14 38.82 -20.07 1.51
N ASN A 15 38.06 -19.01 1.20
CA ASN A 15 38.57 -17.66 1.36
C ASN A 15 37.52 -16.80 2.04
N ASN A 16 37.93 -16.25 3.17
CA ASN A 16 37.13 -15.66 4.21
C ASN A 16 37.33 -14.14 4.15
N PRO A 17 36.36 -13.31 3.70
CA PRO A 17 36.46 -11.87 3.89
C PRO A 17 35.89 -11.53 5.27
N GLN A 18 36.80 -11.28 6.22
CA GLN A 18 36.50 -10.68 7.52
C GLN A 18 35.77 -9.35 7.35
N PHE A 19 34.44 -9.35 7.45
CA PHE A 19 33.67 -8.13 7.66
C PHE A 19 33.72 -7.77 9.14
N ARG A 20 34.60 -6.82 9.44
CA ARG A 20 34.79 -6.20 10.75
C ARG A 20 33.52 -5.41 11.10
N ALA A 21 32.75 -5.92 12.06
CA ALA A 21 31.60 -5.23 12.62
C ALA A 21 32.04 -3.91 13.29
N ARG A 22 31.61 -2.76 12.74
CA ARG A 22 31.69 -1.48 13.44
C ARG A 22 30.53 -1.41 14.44
N LYS A 23 30.84 -1.59 15.73
CA LYS A 23 29.97 -1.19 16.84
C LYS A 23 29.80 0.33 16.81
N ALA A 24 28.60 0.82 16.57
CA ALA A 24 28.23 2.19 16.91
C ALA A 24 27.85 2.21 18.39
N GLN A 25 28.69 2.86 19.20
CA GLN A 25 28.40 3.17 20.59
C GLN A 25 27.35 4.28 20.64
N ALA A 26 26.19 3.99 21.23
CA ALA A 26 25.24 5.00 21.64
C ALA A 26 25.81 5.73 22.87
N MET A 27 26.22 6.98 22.70
CA MET A 27 26.45 7.87 23.83
C MET A 27 25.10 8.39 24.31
N PHE A 28 24.70 7.91 25.50
CA PHE A 28 23.71 8.53 26.34
C PHE A 28 24.24 9.89 26.79
N LEU A 29 23.53 10.97 26.44
CA LEU A 29 23.62 12.22 27.18
C LEU A 29 22.36 12.33 28.03
N THR A 30 22.54 12.00 29.30
CA THR A 30 21.68 12.37 30.41
C THR A 30 21.81 13.88 30.64
N ASN A 31 20.69 14.58 30.86
CA ASN A 31 20.73 15.86 31.56
C ASN A 31 19.68 15.86 32.67
N PRO A 32 20.10 15.87 33.95
CA PRO A 32 19.21 16.02 35.09
C PRO A 32 19.31 17.44 35.69
N ASN A 33 18.15 18.04 35.98
CA ASN A 33 17.81 18.86 37.17
C ASN A 33 16.64 19.80 36.78
N SER A 34 15.46 19.73 37.41
CA SER A 34 15.15 20.02 38.83
C SER A 34 15.49 21.49 39.16
N LYS A 35 14.64 22.38 39.69
CA LYS A 35 13.50 22.31 40.61
C LYS A 35 12.72 23.65 40.59
N PHE A 36 11.42 23.57 40.90
CA PHE A 36 10.62 24.44 41.77
C PHE A 36 10.64 25.98 41.59
N PHE A 37 9.46 26.61 41.52
CA PHE A 37 8.79 27.23 42.69
C PHE A 37 7.41 27.79 42.32
N ALA A 38 6.51 27.74 43.30
CA ALA A 38 5.15 28.25 43.30
C ALA A 38 5.11 29.79 43.50
N GLY A 39 3.98 30.43 43.18
CA GLY A 39 3.75 31.82 43.59
C GLY A 39 2.46 32.42 43.04
N LYS A 40 1.53 32.73 43.94
CA LYS A 40 0.19 33.30 43.69
C LYS A 40 0.23 34.83 43.47
N SER A 41 -0.90 35.29 42.91
CA SER A 41 -1.71 36.46 43.32
C SER A 41 -1.25 37.91 43.04
N SER A 42 -2.17 38.58 42.33
CA SER A 42 -2.87 39.83 42.67
C SER A 42 -2.21 41.21 42.55
N SER A 43 -3.07 42.08 42.01
CA SER A 43 -3.40 43.46 42.40
C SER A 43 -2.63 44.63 41.81
N SER A 44 -3.46 45.56 41.28
CA SER A 44 -3.38 47.04 41.37
C SER A 44 -2.17 47.72 40.70
N SER A 45 -2.26 48.90 40.09
CA SER A 45 -3.27 49.94 39.96
C SER A 45 -2.67 51.04 39.06
N SER A 46 -3.54 51.85 38.44
CA SER A 46 -3.36 53.28 38.08
C SER A 46 -2.05 53.70 37.36
N SER A 47 -2.12 54.33 36.19
CA SER A 47 -2.54 55.74 36.12
C SER A 47 -2.64 56.22 34.68
N SER A 48 -3.59 57.13 34.48
CA SER A 48 -3.93 57.91 33.29
C SER A 48 -2.99 59.09 33.03
N ALA A 49 -2.79 59.50 31.77
CA ALA A 49 -3.24 60.80 31.22
C ALA A 49 -2.47 61.29 29.96
N GLY A 50 -3.19 61.97 29.06
CA GLY A 50 -2.72 62.75 27.89
C GLY A 50 -3.14 62.11 26.55
N GLY A 51 -4.17 62.55 25.80
CA GLY A 51 -4.36 63.88 25.16
C GLY A 51 -3.41 64.00 23.95
N ALA A 52 -3.76 64.23 22.68
CA ALA A 52 -4.91 64.86 22.03
C ALA A 52 -4.88 64.58 20.48
N VAL A 53 -6.08 64.50 19.88
CA VAL A 53 -6.53 65.12 18.59
C VAL A 53 -5.77 64.86 17.26
N ARG A 54 -6.42 64.01 16.42
CA ARG A 54 -6.86 64.21 15.01
C ARG A 54 -5.85 64.64 13.92
N GLU A 55 -5.74 63.79 12.89
CA GLU A 55 -5.91 64.22 11.48
C GLU A 55 -6.22 63.05 10.54
N LYS A 56 -7.25 63.25 9.69
CA LYS A 56 -7.62 62.35 8.59
C LYS A 56 -6.83 62.75 7.34
N LYS A 57 -6.22 61.80 6.62
CA LYS A 57 -5.88 62.00 5.21
C LYS A 57 -6.08 60.74 4.37
N ALA A 58 -7.00 60.92 3.42
CA ALA A 58 -7.11 60.38 2.07
C ALA A 58 -6.69 58.93 1.78
N ALA A 59 -7.70 58.17 1.37
CA ALA A 59 -7.58 56.90 0.67
C ALA A 59 -6.83 57.08 -0.66
N THR A 60 -5.71 56.38 -0.80
CA THR A 60 -5.15 55.97 -2.09
C THR A 60 -5.56 54.53 -2.33
N ALA A 61 -6.29 54.30 -3.42
CA ALA A 61 -6.75 53.00 -3.85
C ALA A 61 -5.56 52.08 -4.17
N GLU A 62 -5.40 51.01 -3.39
CA GLU A 62 -4.57 49.86 -3.76
C GLU A 62 -5.30 49.01 -4.80
N PRO A 63 -4.58 48.37 -5.74
CA PRO A 63 -5.21 47.48 -6.71
C PRO A 63 -5.80 46.30 -5.95
N ALA A 64 -7.07 46.00 -6.21
CA ALA A 64 -7.73 44.79 -5.72
C ALA A 64 -7.04 43.56 -6.34
N ALA A 65 -5.95 43.11 -5.72
CA ALA A 65 -5.49 41.75 -5.86
C ALA A 65 -6.61 40.87 -5.32
N ALA A 66 -7.37 40.26 -6.23
CA ALA A 66 -8.35 39.25 -5.91
C ALA A 66 -7.67 38.21 -5.02
N ALA A 67 -8.05 38.20 -3.75
CA ALA A 67 -7.64 37.18 -2.80
C ALA A 67 -8.31 35.87 -3.22
N GLU A 68 -7.70 35.18 -4.19
CA GLU A 68 -7.92 33.77 -4.41
C GLU A 68 -7.55 33.10 -3.08
N LYS A 69 -8.56 32.72 -2.29
CA LYS A 69 -8.37 31.86 -1.12
C LYS A 69 -7.46 30.73 -1.59
N GLN A 70 -6.21 30.69 -1.14
CA GLN A 70 -5.32 29.55 -1.34
C GLN A 70 -6.07 28.34 -0.80
N ARG A 71 -6.76 27.61 -1.67
CA ARG A 71 -7.38 26.33 -1.33
C ARG A 71 -6.21 25.49 -0.84
N ARG A 72 -6.27 25.03 0.42
CA ARG A 72 -5.24 24.12 0.94
C ARG A 72 -5.23 22.93 0.00
N ARG A 73 -4.14 22.82 -0.76
CA ARG A 73 -3.94 21.75 -1.74
C ARG A 73 -3.97 20.41 -1.01
N TYR A 74 -4.68 19.43 -1.54
CA TYR A 74 -4.73 18.09 -0.96
C TYR A 74 -3.32 17.48 -0.99
N PRO A 75 -2.92 16.71 0.04
CA PRO A 75 -1.62 16.03 0.02
C PRO A 75 -1.51 15.13 -1.22
N GLY A 76 -0.51 15.37 -2.06
CA GLY A 76 -0.28 14.60 -3.29
C GLY A 76 -0.88 15.22 -4.57
N GLU A 77 -1.82 16.16 -4.47
CA GLU A 77 -2.53 16.76 -5.63
C GLU A 77 -1.58 17.45 -6.62
N ALA A 78 -0.37 17.84 -6.20
CA ALA A 78 0.68 18.38 -7.08
C ALA A 78 1.30 17.37 -8.05
N LYS A 79 1.19 16.08 -7.73
CA LYS A 79 1.81 14.98 -8.51
C LYS A 79 0.79 14.12 -9.25
N GLY A 80 -0.50 14.45 -9.16
CA GLY A 80 -1.60 13.68 -9.75
C GLY A 80 -2.41 12.93 -8.71
N PHE A 81 -3.60 12.49 -9.11
CA PHE A 81 -4.58 11.86 -8.23
C PHE A 81 -4.09 10.53 -7.62
N VAL A 82 -3.24 9.80 -8.34
CA VAL A 82 -2.64 8.55 -7.81
C VAL A 82 -1.77 8.81 -6.58
N GLU A 83 -1.11 9.97 -6.49
CA GLU A 83 -0.34 10.32 -5.28
C GLU A 83 -1.27 10.63 -4.10
N GLU A 84 -2.46 11.19 -4.35
CA GLU A 84 -3.49 11.34 -3.31
C GLU A 84 -3.97 9.97 -2.81
N MET A 85 -4.28 9.04 -3.72
CA MET A 85 -4.65 7.67 -3.37
C MET A 85 -3.54 6.98 -2.58
N ARG A 86 -2.28 7.12 -3.01
CA ARG A 86 -1.10 6.61 -2.28
C ARG A 86 -1.06 7.19 -0.87
N PHE A 87 -1.23 8.48 -0.72
CA PHE A 87 -1.15 9.14 0.58
C PHE A 87 -2.21 8.60 1.56
N VAL A 88 -3.46 8.43 1.11
CA VAL A 88 -4.53 7.86 1.94
C VAL A 88 -4.24 6.39 2.28
N ALA A 89 -3.86 5.59 1.27
CA ALA A 89 -3.50 4.19 1.49
C ALA A 89 -2.33 4.05 2.49
N MET A 90 -1.31 4.91 2.41
CA MET A 90 -0.16 4.81 3.29
C MET A 90 -0.50 5.08 4.76
N LYS A 91 -1.43 5.99 5.04
CA LYS A 91 -1.89 6.26 6.41
C LYS A 91 -2.64 5.09 7.04
N LEU A 92 -3.34 4.31 6.23
CA LEU A 92 -4.07 3.14 6.70
C LEU A 92 -3.19 1.93 7.02
N HIS A 93 -1.90 1.98 6.67
CA HIS A 93 -0.95 0.97 7.12
C HIS A 93 -0.58 1.16 8.59
N THR A 94 -0.04 0.11 9.20
CA THR A 94 0.61 0.21 10.51
C THR A 94 2.03 0.72 10.36
N ARG A 95 2.60 1.30 11.43
CA ARG A 95 4.01 1.74 11.41
C ARG A 95 5.02 0.63 11.13
N ASP A 96 4.65 -0.60 11.47
CA ASP A 96 5.48 -1.79 11.20
C ASP A 96 5.46 -2.18 9.72
N GLN A 97 4.36 -1.89 9.01
CA GLN A 97 4.21 -2.18 7.59
C GLN A 97 4.72 -1.04 6.72
N ALA A 98 4.60 0.22 7.17
CA ALA A 98 5.08 1.39 6.45
C ALA A 98 5.43 2.56 7.37
N LYS A 99 6.48 3.31 7.01
CA LYS A 99 6.95 4.49 7.75
C LYS A 99 5.87 5.57 7.95
N GLU A 100 4.98 5.69 6.98
CA GLU A 100 3.87 6.66 6.93
C GLU A 100 2.59 6.14 7.62
N GLY A 101 2.61 4.91 8.15
CA GLY A 101 1.45 4.29 8.77
C GLY A 101 0.98 4.97 10.05
N GLU A 102 -0.33 5.11 10.20
CA GLU A 102 -0.99 5.74 11.35
C GLU A 102 -1.89 4.77 12.14
N LYS A 103 -2.18 3.58 11.60
CA LYS A 103 -3.04 2.58 12.28
C LYS A 103 -2.23 1.72 13.28
N GLU A 104 -2.93 1.22 14.29
CA GLU A 104 -2.39 0.27 15.26
C GLU A 104 -2.28 -1.14 14.65
N SER A 105 -1.37 -1.96 15.19
CA SER A 105 -1.19 -3.33 14.71
C SER A 105 -2.34 -4.24 15.15
N GLU A 106 -3.12 -4.73 14.19
CA GLU A 106 -4.22 -5.70 14.46
C GLU A 106 -3.74 -7.16 14.48
N GLY A 107 -2.44 -7.43 14.42
CA GLY A 107 -1.91 -8.79 14.41
C GLY A 107 -0.39 -8.86 14.60
N PRO A 108 0.16 -10.08 14.74
CA PRO A 108 1.60 -10.25 14.84
C PRO A 108 2.28 -9.76 13.56
N PRO A 109 3.51 -9.21 13.65
CA PRO A 109 4.30 -8.87 12.48
C PRO A 109 4.55 -10.12 11.63
N VAL A 110 4.71 -9.95 10.31
CA VAL A 110 4.88 -11.06 9.35
C VAL A 110 5.98 -12.05 9.77
N ALA A 111 7.04 -11.56 10.42
CA ALA A 111 8.12 -12.41 10.95
C ALA A 111 7.69 -13.43 12.03
N LYS A 112 6.54 -13.21 12.68
CA LYS A 112 5.97 -14.08 13.72
C LYS A 112 4.77 -14.88 13.21
N TRP A 113 4.48 -14.82 11.91
CA TRP A 113 3.40 -15.61 11.32
C TRP A 113 3.76 -17.09 11.33
N ASN A 114 2.74 -17.94 11.49
CA ASN A 114 2.86 -19.39 11.38
C ASN A 114 1.85 -19.90 10.33
N PRO A 115 2.10 -19.62 9.04
CA PRO A 115 1.16 -19.98 7.98
C PRO A 115 1.13 -21.49 7.73
N THR A 116 0.04 -21.97 7.16
CA THR A 116 -0.11 -23.35 6.67
C THR A 116 -0.29 -23.35 5.15
N VAL A 117 -0.01 -24.48 4.49
CA VAL A 117 -0.30 -24.62 3.06
C VAL A 117 -1.80 -24.49 2.79
N ASP A 118 -2.65 -25.03 3.65
CA ASP A 118 -4.11 -24.94 3.52
C ASP A 118 -4.63 -23.51 3.64
N GLY A 119 -4.15 -22.75 4.64
CA GLY A 119 -4.49 -21.34 4.80
C GLY A 119 -4.01 -20.50 3.62
N TYR A 120 -2.80 -20.78 3.14
CA TYR A 120 -2.26 -20.10 1.97
C TYR A 120 -3.00 -20.44 0.67
N LEU A 121 -3.45 -21.69 0.47
CA LEU A 121 -4.29 -22.08 -0.65
C LEU A 121 -5.64 -21.36 -0.64
N ARG A 122 -6.27 -21.18 0.53
CA ARG A 122 -7.49 -20.35 0.65
C ARG A 122 -7.23 -18.92 0.23
N PHE A 123 -6.11 -18.33 0.68
CA PHE A 123 -5.68 -17.00 0.27
C PHE A 123 -5.49 -16.89 -1.25
N LEU A 124 -4.82 -17.85 -1.89
CA LEU A 124 -4.58 -17.85 -3.34
C LEU A 124 -5.88 -18.02 -4.13
N VAL A 125 -6.78 -18.91 -3.70
CA VAL A 125 -8.07 -19.13 -4.35
C VAL A 125 -8.96 -17.88 -4.26
N ASP A 126 -9.06 -17.27 -3.07
CA ASP A 126 -9.86 -16.06 -2.88
C ASP A 126 -9.25 -14.86 -3.61
N SER A 127 -7.92 -14.74 -3.63
CA SER A 127 -7.23 -13.74 -4.44
C SER A 127 -7.51 -13.93 -5.92
N LYS A 128 -7.47 -15.18 -6.41
CA LYS A 128 -7.74 -15.47 -7.82
C LYS A 128 -9.16 -15.06 -8.20
N LEU A 129 -10.15 -15.38 -7.36
CA LEU A 129 -11.53 -14.94 -7.61
C LEU A 129 -11.63 -13.41 -7.73
N VAL A 130 -10.93 -12.65 -6.88
CA VAL A 130 -10.89 -11.19 -6.95
C VAL A 130 -10.24 -10.70 -8.25
N TYR A 131 -9.10 -11.27 -8.64
CA TYR A 131 -8.43 -10.88 -9.90
C TYR A 131 -9.23 -11.28 -11.14
N ASP A 132 -9.83 -12.48 -11.16
CA ASP A 132 -10.72 -12.91 -12.25
C ASP A 132 -11.88 -11.90 -12.39
N THR A 133 -12.40 -11.41 -11.26
CA THR A 133 -13.47 -10.41 -11.21
C THR A 133 -13.02 -9.06 -11.75
N LEU A 134 -11.87 -8.54 -11.30
CA LEU A 134 -11.32 -7.28 -11.80
C LEU A 134 -11.06 -7.33 -13.31
N GLU A 135 -10.43 -8.41 -13.78
CA GLU A 135 -10.11 -8.62 -15.19
C GLU A 135 -11.38 -8.73 -16.03
N GLY A 136 -12.40 -9.47 -15.54
CA GLY A 136 -13.70 -9.55 -16.20
C GLY A 136 -14.45 -8.22 -16.26
N ILE A 137 -14.36 -7.40 -15.20
CA ILE A 137 -14.99 -6.07 -15.16
C ILE A 137 -14.37 -5.14 -16.20
N VAL A 138 -13.03 -5.06 -16.25
CA VAL A 138 -12.36 -4.17 -17.22
C VAL A 138 -12.51 -4.68 -18.65
N GLU A 139 -12.67 -5.98 -18.85
CA GLU A 139 -13.00 -6.56 -20.16
C GLU A 139 -14.42 -6.19 -20.59
N LYS A 140 -15.42 -6.34 -19.71
CA LYS A 140 -16.81 -5.91 -19.99
C LYS A 140 -16.90 -4.40 -20.21
N ALA A 141 -16.15 -3.61 -19.43
CA ALA A 141 -16.11 -2.14 -19.43
C ALA A 141 -17.51 -1.50 -19.47
N ALA A 142 -18.32 -1.72 -18.43
CA ALA A 142 -19.63 -1.09 -18.28
C ALA A 142 -19.55 0.45 -18.32
N PHE A 143 -18.40 1.00 -17.91
CA PHE A 143 -18.01 2.40 -18.10
C PHE A 143 -16.82 2.46 -19.08
N PRO A 144 -16.81 3.38 -20.06
CA PRO A 144 -15.77 3.43 -21.10
C PRO A 144 -14.34 3.54 -20.56
N GLU A 145 -14.14 4.27 -19.47
CA GLU A 145 -12.84 4.48 -18.83
C GLU A 145 -12.20 3.18 -18.32
N TYR A 146 -12.97 2.13 -18.06
CA TYR A 146 -12.41 0.85 -17.61
C TYR A 146 -11.58 0.16 -18.70
N ALA A 147 -11.89 0.42 -19.97
CA ALA A 147 -11.16 -0.16 -21.09
C ALA A 147 -9.69 0.27 -21.12
N GLU A 148 -9.34 1.42 -20.52
CA GLU A 148 -7.95 1.87 -20.34
C GLU A 148 -7.13 0.89 -19.50
N PHE A 149 -7.77 0.13 -18.62
CA PHE A 149 -7.14 -0.81 -17.70
C PHE A 149 -7.13 -2.26 -18.18
N ARG A 150 -7.39 -2.50 -19.47
CA ARG A 150 -7.15 -3.81 -20.10
C ARG A 150 -5.66 -3.98 -20.41
N ASN A 151 -5.18 -5.23 -20.32
CA ASN A 151 -3.84 -5.64 -20.77
C ASN A 151 -2.72 -4.73 -20.23
N THR A 152 -2.79 -4.42 -18.93
CA THR A 152 -1.83 -3.59 -18.22
C THR A 152 -0.50 -4.30 -17.96
N GLY A 153 -0.48 -5.63 -18.03
CA GLY A 153 0.62 -6.48 -17.58
C GLY A 153 0.59 -6.74 -16.07
N LEU A 154 -0.36 -6.15 -15.33
CA LEU A 154 -0.52 -6.37 -13.90
C LEU A 154 -1.51 -7.50 -13.58
N GLU A 155 -2.26 -8.00 -14.57
CA GLU A 155 -3.23 -9.10 -14.45
C GLU A 155 -2.61 -10.32 -13.76
N ARG A 156 -3.34 -10.97 -12.86
CA ARG A 156 -2.82 -12.03 -11.96
C ARG A 156 -3.55 -13.35 -12.10
N SER A 157 -4.71 -13.38 -12.73
CA SER A 157 -5.56 -14.56 -12.83
C SER A 157 -4.85 -15.77 -13.45
N GLU A 158 -4.13 -15.56 -14.55
CA GLU A 158 -3.36 -16.62 -15.21
C GLU A 158 -2.20 -17.11 -14.33
N SER A 159 -1.49 -16.20 -13.66
CA SER A 159 -0.39 -16.56 -12.77
C SER A 159 -0.87 -17.40 -11.58
N LEU A 160 -2.00 -17.02 -10.99
CA LEU A 160 -2.63 -17.77 -9.90
C LEU A 160 -3.14 -19.14 -10.37
N ALA A 161 -3.67 -19.24 -11.59
CA ALA A 161 -4.07 -20.53 -12.16
C ALA A 161 -2.89 -21.50 -12.26
N LYS A 162 -1.71 -21.02 -12.70
CA LYS A 162 -0.47 -21.82 -12.78
C LYS A 162 -0.02 -22.28 -11.39
N ASP A 163 -0.04 -21.38 -10.41
CA ASP A 163 0.36 -21.72 -9.05
C ASP A 163 -0.58 -22.75 -8.40
N LEU A 164 -1.90 -22.60 -8.59
CA LEU A 164 -2.88 -23.55 -8.07
C LEU A 164 -2.75 -24.93 -8.72
N GLU A 165 -2.48 -25.01 -10.03
CA GLU A 165 -2.20 -26.29 -10.67
C GLU A 165 -0.90 -26.90 -10.14
N TRP A 166 0.15 -26.10 -9.92
CA TRP A 166 1.38 -26.58 -9.28
C TRP A 166 1.11 -27.20 -7.89
N PHE A 167 0.31 -26.55 -7.04
CA PHE A 167 -0.07 -27.12 -5.74
C PHE A 167 -0.84 -28.44 -5.87
N LYS A 168 -1.71 -28.54 -6.87
CA LYS A 168 -2.46 -29.77 -7.16
C LYS A 168 -1.54 -30.90 -7.63
N GLU A 169 -0.52 -30.60 -8.44
CA GLU A 169 0.52 -31.56 -8.82
C GLU A 169 1.35 -32.04 -7.62
N GLN A 170 1.52 -31.21 -6.59
CA GLN A 170 2.13 -31.60 -5.31
C GLN A 170 1.19 -32.45 -4.42
N GLY A 171 -0.05 -32.70 -4.84
CA GLY A 171 -1.02 -33.52 -4.11
C GLY A 171 -1.91 -32.75 -3.14
N HIS A 172 -1.91 -31.42 -3.17
CA HIS A 172 -2.82 -30.62 -2.35
C HIS A 172 -4.23 -30.53 -2.96
N ALA A 173 -5.25 -30.57 -2.11
CA ALA A 173 -6.61 -30.29 -2.52
C ALA A 173 -6.82 -28.77 -2.64
N ILE A 174 -7.27 -28.31 -3.81
CA ILE A 174 -7.59 -26.89 -4.01
C ILE A 174 -8.96 -26.59 -3.41
N PRO A 175 -9.06 -25.68 -2.42
CA PRO A 175 -10.33 -25.36 -1.79
C PRO A 175 -11.24 -24.59 -2.76
N LYS A 176 -12.54 -24.55 -2.44
CA LYS A 176 -13.47 -23.62 -3.08
C LYS A 176 -13.24 -22.20 -2.53
N PRO A 177 -13.60 -21.15 -3.29
CA PRO A 177 -13.58 -19.78 -2.76
C PRO A 177 -14.36 -19.66 -1.46
N SER A 178 -13.77 -18.95 -0.50
CA SER A 178 -14.31 -18.74 0.83
C SER A 178 -15.06 -17.41 0.94
N SER A 179 -15.67 -17.16 2.10
CA SER A 179 -16.54 -15.99 2.29
C SER A 179 -15.83 -14.65 2.02
N PRO A 180 -14.58 -14.40 2.46
CA PRO A 180 -13.86 -13.17 2.14
C PRO A 180 -13.75 -12.90 0.63
N GLY A 181 -13.28 -13.88 -0.16
CA GLY A 181 -13.15 -13.74 -1.60
C GLY A 181 -14.48 -13.51 -2.31
N VAL A 182 -15.52 -14.28 -1.96
CA VAL A 182 -16.86 -14.11 -2.54
C VAL A 182 -17.46 -12.75 -2.19
N THR A 183 -17.31 -12.32 -0.93
CA THR A 183 -17.79 -11.01 -0.48
C THR A 183 -17.13 -9.88 -1.26
N TYR A 184 -15.81 -9.96 -1.44
CA TYR A 184 -15.08 -8.91 -2.15
C TYR A 184 -15.41 -8.91 -3.65
N ALA A 185 -15.43 -10.08 -4.30
CA ALA A 185 -15.82 -10.17 -5.71
C ALA A 185 -17.21 -9.59 -5.98
N ASN A 186 -18.20 -9.93 -5.14
CA ASN A 186 -19.56 -9.37 -5.27
C ASN A 186 -19.59 -7.85 -5.07
N HIS A 187 -18.82 -7.32 -4.10
CA HIS A 187 -18.70 -5.87 -3.89
C HIS A 187 -18.10 -5.17 -5.12
N LEU A 188 -17.05 -5.74 -5.73
CA LEU A 188 -16.44 -5.19 -6.93
C LEU A 188 -17.40 -5.18 -8.12
N VAL A 189 -18.18 -6.25 -8.32
CA VAL A 189 -19.20 -6.30 -9.37
C VAL A 189 -20.25 -5.20 -9.14
N ASP A 190 -20.75 -5.05 -7.91
CA ASP A 190 -21.76 -4.03 -7.58
C ASP A 190 -21.26 -2.60 -7.86
N LEU A 191 -20.04 -2.29 -7.40
CA LEU A 191 -19.41 -0.99 -7.67
C LEU A 191 -19.18 -0.78 -9.16
N SER A 192 -18.74 -1.81 -9.89
CA SER A 192 -18.40 -1.66 -11.31
C SER A 192 -19.58 -1.26 -12.18
N GLU A 193 -20.81 -1.48 -11.74
CA GLU A 193 -22.03 -1.15 -12.48
C GLU A 193 -22.65 0.18 -12.05
N LYS A 194 -22.24 0.74 -10.90
CA LYS A 194 -22.93 1.86 -10.24
C LYS A 194 -22.03 3.03 -9.86
N ASP A 195 -20.76 2.76 -9.61
CA ASP A 195 -19.85 3.68 -8.92
C ASP A 195 -18.40 3.51 -9.43
N PRO A 196 -18.07 4.14 -10.56
CA PRO A 196 -16.75 3.98 -11.18
C PRO A 196 -15.62 4.56 -10.33
N GLN A 197 -15.86 5.62 -9.58
CA GLN A 197 -14.85 6.21 -8.70
C GLN A 197 -14.45 5.25 -7.58
N ALA A 198 -15.42 4.64 -6.91
CA ALA A 198 -15.17 3.64 -5.87
C ALA A 198 -14.51 2.38 -6.45
N PHE A 199 -14.97 1.89 -7.61
CA PHE A 199 -14.34 0.75 -8.28
C PHE A 199 -12.85 1.00 -8.59
N ILE A 200 -12.52 2.18 -9.13
CA ILE A 200 -11.14 2.56 -9.44
C ILE A 200 -10.27 2.64 -8.17
N CYS A 201 -10.83 3.06 -7.04
CA CYS A 201 -10.12 3.01 -5.75
C CYS A 201 -9.68 1.58 -5.40
N HIS A 202 -10.59 0.62 -5.53
CA HIS A 202 -10.30 -0.79 -5.28
C HIS A 202 -9.30 -1.35 -6.28
N PHE A 203 -9.47 -1.07 -7.58
CA PHE A 203 -8.53 -1.48 -8.63
C PHE A 203 -7.11 -1.02 -8.26
N TYR A 204 -6.94 0.27 -7.93
CA TYR A 204 -5.65 0.81 -7.51
C TYR A 204 -5.10 0.07 -6.28
N ASN A 205 -5.87 -0.02 -5.19
CA ASN A 205 -5.36 -0.58 -3.95
C ASN A 205 -5.01 -2.07 -4.08
N ILE A 206 -5.80 -2.86 -4.80
CA ILE A 206 -5.56 -4.30 -4.97
C ILE A 206 -4.24 -4.55 -5.73
N TYR A 207 -4.10 -3.97 -6.93
CA TYR A 207 -2.90 -4.20 -7.76
C TYR A 207 -1.63 -3.59 -7.12
N PHE A 208 -1.72 -2.37 -6.60
CA PHE A 208 -0.55 -1.70 -6.04
C PHE A 208 -0.11 -2.31 -4.70
N ALA A 209 -1.05 -2.74 -3.83
CA ALA A 209 -0.70 -3.45 -2.60
C ALA A 209 0.04 -4.76 -2.91
N HIS A 210 -0.43 -5.53 -3.89
CA HIS A 210 0.23 -6.78 -4.30
C HIS A 210 1.65 -6.57 -4.81
N SER A 211 1.83 -5.59 -5.69
CA SER A 211 3.14 -5.24 -6.27
C SER A 211 4.16 -4.68 -5.26
N ALA A 212 3.69 -4.22 -4.10
CA ALA A 212 4.51 -3.69 -3.02
C ALA A 212 4.61 -4.68 -1.85
N GLY A 213 3.70 -4.59 -0.87
CA GLY A 213 3.72 -5.42 0.33
C GLY A 213 3.45 -6.91 0.04
N GLY A 214 2.61 -7.21 -0.95
CA GLY A 214 2.27 -8.58 -1.34
C GLY A 214 3.49 -9.41 -1.72
N ARG A 215 4.46 -8.83 -2.45
CA ARG A 215 5.73 -9.51 -2.80
C ARG A 215 6.55 -9.90 -1.57
N MET A 216 6.62 -9.03 -0.57
CA MET A 216 7.34 -9.31 0.68
C MET A 216 6.66 -10.44 1.45
N ILE A 217 5.33 -10.40 1.54
CA ILE A 217 4.52 -11.45 2.19
C ILE A 217 4.71 -12.78 1.47
N GLY A 218 4.57 -12.81 0.14
CA GLY A 218 4.74 -14.00 -0.67
C GLY A 218 6.10 -14.66 -0.48
N LYS A 219 7.17 -13.86 -0.50
CA LYS A 219 8.53 -14.34 -0.22
C LYS A 219 8.62 -14.96 1.18
N LYS A 220 8.06 -14.31 2.20
CA LYS A 220 8.13 -14.80 3.58
C LYS A 220 7.33 -16.09 3.79
N VAL A 221 6.14 -16.18 3.22
CA VAL A 221 5.34 -17.40 3.28
C VAL A 221 6.07 -18.53 2.54
N ALA A 222 6.62 -18.28 1.35
CA ALA A 222 7.38 -19.28 0.61
C ALA A 222 8.61 -19.79 1.38
N GLU A 223 9.34 -18.91 2.06
CA GLU A 223 10.45 -19.27 2.97
C GLU A 223 10.00 -20.19 4.11
N MET A 224 8.75 -20.04 4.60
CA MET A 224 8.22 -20.80 5.74
C MET A 224 7.64 -22.16 5.34
N ILE A 225 6.92 -22.24 4.22
CA ILE A 225 6.09 -23.42 3.90
C ILE A 225 6.31 -24.00 2.49
N LEU A 226 7.08 -23.36 1.59
CA LEU A 226 7.23 -23.78 0.18
C LEU A 226 8.69 -23.99 -0.25
N ASP A 227 9.61 -24.25 0.68
CA ASP A 227 11.05 -24.37 0.40
C ASP A 227 11.59 -23.23 -0.50
N LYS A 228 11.15 -21.99 -0.22
CA LYS A 228 11.54 -20.78 -0.95
C LYS A 228 11.12 -20.76 -2.42
N LYS A 229 10.18 -21.61 -2.85
CA LYS A 229 9.59 -21.56 -4.19
C LYS A 229 9.00 -20.17 -4.45
N GLU A 230 9.52 -19.49 -5.46
CA GLU A 230 8.89 -18.28 -5.97
C GLU A 230 7.73 -18.67 -6.90
N LEU A 231 6.52 -18.33 -6.47
CA LEU A 231 5.28 -18.52 -7.21
C LEU A 231 5.14 -17.52 -8.36
N GLU A 232 4.41 -17.90 -9.42
CA GLU A 232 4.15 -17.06 -10.59
C GLU A 232 3.34 -15.81 -10.25
N PHE A 233 2.49 -15.88 -9.22
CA PHE A 233 1.70 -14.76 -8.70
C PHE A 233 2.56 -13.52 -8.38
N TYR A 234 3.83 -13.72 -8.01
CA TYR A 234 4.78 -12.65 -7.67
C TYR A 234 5.78 -12.32 -8.78
N LYS A 235 5.57 -12.82 -10.00
CA LYS A 235 6.41 -12.57 -11.16
C LYS A 235 5.65 -11.78 -12.22
N TRP A 236 6.36 -10.93 -12.95
CA TRP A 236 5.78 -10.13 -14.03
C TRP A 236 6.58 -10.33 -15.31
N ASN A 237 5.87 -10.32 -16.44
CA ASN A 237 6.48 -10.29 -17.76
C ASN A 237 6.81 -8.84 -18.10
N GLY A 238 8.06 -8.45 -17.88
CA GLY A 238 8.55 -7.10 -18.13
C GLY A 238 9.01 -6.37 -16.86
N ASP A 239 9.44 -5.12 -17.02
CA ASP A 239 9.89 -4.30 -15.89
C ASP A 239 8.69 -3.80 -15.07
N LEU A 240 8.58 -4.28 -13.82
CA LEU A 240 7.46 -3.95 -12.95
C LEU A 240 7.34 -2.43 -12.68
N SER A 241 8.45 -1.69 -12.64
CA SER A 241 8.41 -0.25 -12.41
C SER A 241 7.74 0.48 -13.58
N GLN A 242 8.08 0.09 -14.81
CA GLN A 242 7.45 0.59 -16.03
C GLN A 242 5.96 0.21 -16.11
N LEU A 243 5.61 -1.05 -15.81
CA LEU A 243 4.20 -1.50 -15.80
C LEU A 243 3.38 -0.68 -14.80
N LEU A 244 3.88 -0.53 -13.57
CA LEU A 244 3.21 0.28 -12.54
C LEU A 244 3.09 1.73 -12.98
N GLN A 245 4.13 2.33 -13.56
CA GLN A 245 4.07 3.72 -14.03
C GLN A 245 3.02 3.89 -15.13
N GLY A 246 2.94 2.98 -16.10
CA GLY A 246 1.92 3.02 -17.14
C GLY A 246 0.50 2.99 -16.56
N VAL A 247 0.25 2.19 -15.52
CA VAL A 247 -1.05 2.17 -14.83
C VAL A 247 -1.29 3.46 -14.03
N ARG A 248 -0.27 4.04 -13.38
CA ARG A 248 -0.41 5.35 -12.71
C ARG A 248 -0.81 6.45 -13.69
N ASP A 249 -0.18 6.48 -14.86
CA ASP A 249 -0.47 7.50 -15.88
C ASP A 249 -1.91 7.37 -16.40
N LYS A 250 -2.38 6.13 -16.61
CA LYS A 250 -3.78 5.84 -16.97
C LYS A 250 -4.77 6.27 -15.88
N LEU A 251 -4.50 5.93 -14.62
CA LEU A 251 -5.33 6.33 -13.48
C LEU A 251 -5.42 7.85 -13.35
N ASN A 252 -4.29 8.55 -13.49
CA ASN A 252 -4.27 10.02 -13.47
C ASN A 252 -5.13 10.59 -14.61
N ARG A 253 -4.99 10.06 -15.83
CA ARG A 253 -5.77 10.50 -17.00
C ARG A 253 -7.28 10.32 -16.80
N VAL A 254 -7.72 9.16 -16.30
CA VAL A 254 -9.14 8.91 -16.01
C VAL A 254 -9.66 9.93 -14.99
N ALA A 255 -8.88 10.18 -13.93
CA ALA A 255 -9.24 11.12 -12.88
C ALA A 255 -9.07 12.61 -13.26
N GLU A 256 -8.55 12.98 -14.43
CA GLU A 256 -8.49 14.37 -14.88
C GLU A 256 -9.88 14.96 -15.08
N SER A 257 -10.82 14.13 -15.56
CA SER A 257 -12.21 14.53 -15.80
C SER A 257 -13.05 14.63 -14.52
N TRP A 258 -12.57 14.05 -13.43
CA TRP A 258 -13.34 13.96 -12.19
C TRP A 258 -13.42 15.28 -11.44
N THR A 259 -14.59 15.55 -10.85
CA THR A 259 -14.78 16.61 -9.88
C THR A 259 -13.99 16.33 -8.60
N ARG A 260 -13.89 17.34 -7.73
CA ARG A 260 -13.22 17.15 -6.43
C ARG A 260 -14.01 16.21 -5.53
N GLU A 261 -15.34 16.25 -5.63
CA GLU A 261 -16.26 15.39 -4.90
C GLU A 261 -16.08 13.93 -5.33
N GLU A 262 -15.98 13.67 -6.63
CA GLU A 262 -15.72 12.33 -7.19
C GLU A 262 -14.34 11.79 -6.76
N LYS A 263 -13.31 12.64 -6.77
CA LYS A 263 -11.99 12.28 -6.25
C LYS A 263 -12.04 11.96 -4.76
N ASN A 264 -12.74 12.76 -3.96
CA ASN A 264 -12.88 12.51 -2.52
C ASN A 264 -13.64 11.20 -2.26
N HIS A 265 -14.71 10.95 -3.01
CA HIS A 265 -15.48 9.72 -2.92
C HIS A 265 -14.62 8.48 -3.20
N CYS A 266 -13.79 8.51 -4.25
CA CYS A 266 -12.78 7.47 -4.48
C CYS A 266 -11.84 7.30 -3.27
N LEU A 267 -11.33 8.39 -2.68
CA LEU A 267 -10.41 8.31 -1.54
C LEU A 267 -11.09 7.73 -0.29
N GLU A 268 -12.36 8.01 -0.06
CA GLU A 268 -13.15 7.51 1.08
C GLU A 268 -13.33 5.98 1.04
N GLU A 269 -13.40 5.39 -0.15
CA GLU A 269 -13.52 3.93 -0.32
C GLU A 269 -12.24 3.15 0.07
N THR A 270 -11.11 3.85 0.27
CA THR A 270 -9.82 3.20 0.58
C THR A 270 -9.90 2.33 1.84
N GLU A 271 -10.59 2.77 2.91
CA GLU A 271 -10.71 1.99 4.14
C GLU A 271 -11.47 0.68 3.92
N LYS A 272 -12.50 0.69 3.07
CA LYS A 272 -13.24 -0.51 2.68
C LYS A 272 -12.36 -1.48 1.90
N SER A 273 -11.56 -0.96 0.96
CA SER A 273 -10.59 -1.76 0.21
C SER A 273 -9.58 -2.45 1.13
N PHE A 274 -9.04 -1.73 2.13
CA PHE A 274 -8.11 -2.30 3.10
C PHE A 274 -8.76 -3.39 3.94
N LYS A 275 -9.99 -3.18 4.40
CA LYS A 275 -10.74 -4.17 5.17
C LYS A 275 -10.93 -5.46 4.38
N LEU A 276 -11.49 -5.37 3.17
CA LEU A 276 -11.79 -6.55 2.35
C LEU A 276 -10.52 -7.30 1.92
N SER A 277 -9.46 -6.58 1.54
CA SER A 277 -8.15 -7.19 1.25
C SER A 277 -7.53 -7.82 2.50
N GLY A 278 -7.67 -7.19 3.67
CA GLY A 278 -7.19 -7.71 4.94
C GLY A 278 -7.91 -8.99 5.37
N ASP A 279 -9.22 -9.08 5.13
CA ASP A 279 -10.02 -10.28 5.40
C ASP A 279 -9.49 -11.49 4.60
N ILE A 280 -9.15 -11.30 3.33
CA ILE A 280 -8.52 -12.33 2.48
C ILE A 280 -7.10 -12.64 2.98
N LEU A 281 -6.30 -11.62 3.29
CA LEU A 281 -4.92 -11.80 3.75
C LEU A 281 -4.84 -12.64 5.03
N ARG A 282 -5.81 -12.48 5.94
CA ARG A 282 -5.85 -13.27 7.19
C ARG A 282 -6.07 -14.76 6.97
N LEU A 283 -6.56 -15.19 5.79
CA LEU A 283 -6.68 -16.62 5.46
C LEU A 283 -5.33 -17.34 5.48
N ILE A 284 -4.22 -16.64 5.21
CA ILE A 284 -2.86 -17.18 5.30
C ILE A 284 -2.57 -17.79 6.69
N LEU A 285 -3.22 -17.25 7.73
CA LEU A 285 -3.05 -17.65 9.13
C LEU A 285 -4.19 -18.56 9.63
N SER A 286 -5.09 -18.99 8.75
CA SER A 286 -6.25 -19.84 9.08
C SER A 286 -5.97 -21.34 8.98
#